data_AF-A0A061HVX0-F1
#
_entry.id   AF-A0A061HVX0-F1
#
_cell.length_a   1.000
_cell.length_b   1.000
_cell.length_c   1.000
_cell.angle_alpha   90.00
_cell.angle_beta   90.00
_cell.angle_gamma   90.00
#
_symmetry.space_group_name_H-M   'P 1'
#
loop_
_entity.id
_entity.type
_entity.pdbx_description
1 polymer ?
#
loop_
_entity_poly.entity_id
_entity_poly.type
_entity_poly.pdbx_seq_one_letter_code
_entity_poly.pdbx_strand_id
1 'polypeptide(L)'
;MKVYGCDKGIFAVESWPDYEDIYKNMIEVAIFVDLPRFPDATEDCYLHSNILCMKYLLELNLPDEMHSLTCQVVKMTGIGEVDFLTFDPIATKKKDS
;
A
#
# COMPACT_ATOMS: atom_id res chain seq x y z
N MET A 1 -21.64 4.16 -15.28
CA MET A 1 -21.24 4.39 -16.69
C MET A 1 -21.74 3.21 -17.51
N LYS A 2 -22.43 3.42 -18.64
CA LYS A 2 -22.89 2.30 -19.50
C LYS A 2 -21.89 2.10 -20.65
N VAL A 3 -21.22 0.95 -20.69
CA VAL A 3 -20.23 0.61 -21.71
C VAL A 3 -20.87 -0.30 -22.76
N TYR A 4 -20.59 -0.08 -24.04
CA TYR A 4 -21.15 -0.80 -25.18
C TYR A 4 -20.05 -1.41 -26.07
N GLY A 5 -20.35 -2.49 -26.81
CA GLY A 5 -19.39 -3.14 -27.73
C GLY A 5 -18.71 -4.42 -27.21
N CYS A 6 -17.76 -4.94 -27.98
CA CYS A 6 -16.98 -6.15 -27.66
C CYS A 6 -16.12 -5.98 -26.40
N ASP A 7 -15.73 -4.74 -26.08
CA ASP A 7 -14.85 -4.42 -24.95
C ASP A 7 -15.58 -4.32 -23.60
N LYS A 8 -16.90 -4.61 -23.57
CA LYS A 8 -17.68 -4.62 -22.33
C LYS A 8 -17.08 -5.51 -21.25
N GLY A 9 -16.47 -6.63 -21.64
CA GLY A 9 -15.85 -7.57 -20.71
C GLY A 9 -14.67 -6.96 -19.95
N ILE A 10 -13.95 -6.00 -20.57
CA ILE A 10 -12.78 -5.34 -19.95
C ILE A 10 -13.20 -4.53 -18.70
N PHE A 11 -14.41 -3.98 -18.71
CA PHE A 11 -14.93 -3.14 -17.63
C PHE A 11 -15.88 -3.88 -16.69
N ALA A 12 -16.15 -5.17 -16.95
CA ALA A 12 -16.98 -6.01 -16.09
C ALA A 12 -16.08 -6.68 -15.05
N VAL A 13 -16.40 -6.49 -13.77
CA VAL A 13 -15.72 -7.22 -12.69
C VAL A 13 -16.32 -8.63 -12.66
N GLU A 14 -15.56 -9.61 -13.13
CA GLU A 14 -16.00 -11.03 -13.16
C GLU A 14 -15.69 -11.75 -11.84
N SER A 15 -14.61 -11.37 -11.17
CA SER A 15 -14.19 -11.89 -9.87
C SER A 15 -13.52 -10.83 -9.02
N TRP A 16 -13.43 -11.08 -7.71
CA TRP A 16 -12.57 -10.29 -6.84
C TRP A 16 -11.12 -10.53 -7.24
N PRO A 17 -10.33 -9.47 -7.46
CA PRO A 17 -8.92 -9.63 -7.78
C PRO A 17 -8.14 -10.10 -6.54
N ASP A 18 -7.10 -10.89 -6.79
CA ASP A 18 -6.14 -11.25 -5.75
C ASP A 18 -5.21 -10.06 -5.45
N TYR A 19 -4.80 -9.92 -4.18
CA TYR A 19 -3.94 -8.83 -3.77
C TYR A 19 -2.58 -8.87 -4.46
N GLU A 20 -1.97 -10.06 -4.58
CA GLU A 20 -0.64 -10.21 -5.18
C GLU A 20 -0.68 -9.86 -6.67
N ASP A 21 -1.75 -10.24 -7.37
CA ASP A 21 -1.96 -9.89 -8.77
C ASP A 21 -2.11 -8.37 -8.94
N ILE A 22 -2.88 -7.70 -8.07
CA ILE A 22 -3.00 -6.24 -8.09
C ILE A 22 -1.65 -5.57 -7.81
N TYR A 23 -0.95 -6.03 -6.78
CA TYR A 23 0.33 -5.48 -6.37
C TYR A 23 1.37 -5.59 -7.49
N LYS A 24 1.46 -6.77 -8.12
CA LYS A 24 2.34 -6.99 -9.27
C LYS A 24 1.99 -6.07 -10.43
N ASN A 25 0.72 -5.99 -10.82
CA ASN A 25 0.28 -5.10 -11.90
C ASN A 25 0.56 -3.63 -11.58
N MET A 26 0.41 -3.24 -10.32
CA MET A 26 0.72 -1.89 -9.84
C MET A 26 2.21 -1.57 -10.01
N ILE A 27 3.12 -2.49 -9.63
CA ILE A 27 4.56 -2.34 -9.83
C ILE A 27 4.91 -2.24 -11.32
N GLU A 28 4.35 -3.12 -12.16
CA GLU A 28 4.60 -3.12 -13.60
C GLU A 28 4.19 -1.80 -14.26
N VAL A 29 3.01 -1.28 -13.92
CA VAL A 29 2.53 0.02 -14.42
C VAL A 29 3.41 1.16 -13.89
N ALA A 30 3.78 1.14 -12.61
CA ALA A 30 4.64 2.19 -12.02
C ALA A 30 6.01 2.26 -12.69
N ILE A 31 6.60 1.11 -13.03
CA ILE A 31 7.86 1.05 -13.79
C ILE A 31 7.64 1.54 -15.23
N PHE A 32 6.56 1.10 -15.89
CA PHE A 32 6.28 1.47 -17.28
C PHE A 32 6.14 2.97 -17.49
N VAL A 33 5.55 3.68 -16.52
CA VAL A 33 5.36 5.14 -16.58
C VAL A 33 6.55 5.93 -16.01
N ASP A 34 7.65 5.25 -15.64
CA ASP A 34 8.80 5.83 -14.94
C ASP A 34 8.36 6.67 -13.71
N LEU A 35 7.49 6.09 -12.90
CA LEU A 35 6.91 6.78 -11.74
C LEU A 35 8.03 7.17 -10.76
N PRO A 36 8.14 8.46 -10.37
CA PRO A 36 9.16 8.87 -9.42
C PRO A 36 8.91 8.25 -8.05
N ARG A 37 9.99 8.07 -7.29
CA ARG A 37 9.91 7.71 -5.87
C ARG A 37 9.00 8.69 -5.15
N PHE A 38 8.10 8.16 -4.32
CA PHE A 38 7.21 8.99 -3.52
C PHE A 38 7.99 9.76 -2.45
N PRO A 39 7.44 10.88 -1.96
CA PRO A 39 8.02 11.57 -0.82
C PRO A 39 8.14 10.63 0.37
N ASP A 40 9.16 10.86 1.19
CA ASP A 40 9.38 10.07 2.40
C ASP A 40 8.12 10.10 3.29
N ALA A 41 7.69 8.93 3.75
CA ALA A 41 6.58 8.81 4.67
C ALA A 41 7.02 9.24 6.07
N THR A 42 7.04 10.55 6.31
CA THR A 42 7.35 11.15 7.61
C THR A 42 6.21 10.91 8.61
N GLU A 43 6.47 11.10 9.90
CA GLU A 43 5.47 10.91 10.97
C GLU A 43 4.22 11.80 10.80
N ASP A 44 4.37 12.94 10.12
CA ASP A 44 3.28 13.89 9.82
C ASP A 44 2.44 13.48 8.59
N CYS A 45 2.89 12.46 7.83
CA CYS A 45 2.17 11.98 6.65
C CYS A 45 0.92 11.22 7.06
N TYR A 46 -0.23 11.54 6.46
CA TYR A 46 -1.49 10.83 6.72
C TYR A 46 -1.41 9.31 6.47
N LEU A 47 -0.51 8.89 5.57
CA LEU A 47 -0.27 7.48 5.24
C LEU A 47 0.80 6.83 6.13
N HIS A 48 1.34 7.55 7.10
CA HIS A 48 2.28 7.00 8.06
C HIS A 48 1.62 5.89 8.90
N SER A 49 2.35 4.79 9.14
CA SER A 49 1.80 3.60 9.78
C SER A 49 1.20 3.85 11.15
N ASN A 50 1.74 4.80 11.93
CA ASN A 50 1.14 5.17 13.24
C ASN A 50 -0.25 5.80 13.07
N ILE A 51 -0.40 6.72 12.11
CA ILE A 51 -1.69 7.40 11.85
C ILE A 51 -2.71 6.39 11.31
N LEU A 52 -2.29 5.55 10.37
CA LEU A 52 -3.15 4.49 9.83
C LEU A 52 -3.54 3.48 10.92
N CYS A 53 -2.62 3.09 11.80
CA CYS A 53 -2.92 2.18 12.91
C CYS A 53 -3.99 2.76 13.83
N MET A 54 -3.85 4.01 14.27
CA MET A 54 -4.87 4.68 15.08
C MET A 54 -6.22 4.75 14.35
N LYS A 55 -6.21 5.09 13.06
CA LYS A 55 -7.42 5.14 12.25
C LYS A 55 -8.13 3.78 12.21
N TYR A 56 -7.40 2.69 11.96
CA TYR A 56 -7.99 1.35 11.90
C TYR A 56 -8.49 0.86 13.27
N LEU A 57 -7.78 1.17 14.36
CA LEU A 57 -8.25 0.86 15.71
C LEU A 57 -9.58 1.57 15.98
N LEU A 58 -9.69 2.84 15.62
CA LEU A 58 -10.93 3.61 15.76
C LEU A 58 -12.06 3.05 14.88
N GLU A 59 -11.80 2.74 13.62
CA GLU A 59 -12.80 2.18 12.68
C GLU A 59 -13.35 0.83 13.16
N LEU A 60 -12.53 0.04 13.86
CA LEU A 60 -12.90 -1.24 14.44
C LEU A 60 -13.41 -1.14 15.89
N ASN A 61 -13.47 0.06 16.46
CA ASN A 61 -13.84 0.31 17.85
C ASN A 61 -12.97 -0.50 18.84
N LEU A 62 -11.67 -0.57 18.57
CA LEU A 62 -10.67 -1.24 19.40
C LEU A 62 -10.03 -0.27 20.39
N PRO A 63 -9.48 -0.76 21.52
CA PRO A 63 -8.84 0.09 22.52
C PRO A 63 -7.54 0.74 22.02
N ASP A 64 -7.31 2.00 22.41
CA ASP A 64 -6.12 2.78 22.04
C ASP A 64 -4.82 2.16 22.58
N GLU A 65 -4.89 1.38 23.67
CA GLU A 65 -3.73 0.70 24.26
C GLU A 65 -3.07 -0.27 23.27
N MET A 66 -3.84 -0.80 22.30
CA MET A 66 -3.32 -1.67 21.25
C MET A 66 -2.33 -0.95 20.32
N HIS A 67 -2.44 0.37 20.17
CA HIS A 67 -1.49 1.16 19.38
C HIS A 67 -0.07 1.04 19.93
N SER A 68 0.09 1.07 21.26
CA SER A 68 1.40 0.97 21.91
C SER A 68 2.10 -0.37 21.61
N LEU A 69 1.33 -1.46 21.56
CA LEU A 69 1.81 -2.79 21.20
C LEU A 69 2.21 -2.84 19.73
N THR A 70 1.39 -2.28 18.84
CA THR A 70 1.71 -2.21 17.40
C THR A 70 3.00 -1.42 17.15
N CYS A 71 3.20 -0.29 17.81
CA CYS A 71 4.45 0.48 17.71
C CYS A 71 5.67 -0.33 18.19
N GLN A 72 5.54 -1.13 19.25
CA GLN A 72 6.63 -2.00 19.72
C GLN A 72 6.97 -3.08 18.70
N VAL A 73 5.95 -3.73 18.11
CA VAL A 73 6.15 -4.74 17.06
C VAL A 73 6.82 -4.14 15.84
N VAL A 74 6.38 -2.97 15.38
CA VAL A 74 6.99 -2.25 14.25
C VAL A 74 8.48 -1.95 14.50
N LYS A 75 8.82 -1.51 15.71
CA LYS A 75 10.22 -1.27 16.12
C LYS A 75 11.05 -2.56 16.16
N MET A 76 10.46 -3.66 16.61
CA MET A 76 11.15 -4.96 16.69
C MET A 76 11.38 -5.59 15.32
N THR A 77 10.48 -5.36 14.36
CA THR A 77 10.54 -5.95 13.01
C THR A 77 11.25 -5.06 11.98
N GLY A 78 11.49 -3.77 12.30
CA GLY A 78 12.09 -2.82 11.37
C GLY A 78 11.15 -2.37 10.23
N ILE A 79 9.86 -2.68 10.33
CA ILE A 79 8.82 -2.42 9.31
C ILE A 79 8.41 -0.92 9.27
N GLY A 80 8.94 -0.09 10.17
CA GLY A 80 8.60 1.33 10.29
C GLY A 80 9.69 2.30 9.84
N GLU A 81 10.80 1.80 9.29
CA GLU A 81 11.86 2.67 8.79
C GLU A 81 11.42 3.37 7.49
N VAL A 82 11.91 4.60 7.28
CA VAL A 82 11.49 5.47 6.16
C VAL A 82 11.66 4.79 4.80
N ASP A 83 12.69 3.96 4.65
CA ASP A 83 12.98 3.19 3.42
C ASP A 83 11.99 2.04 3.18
N PHE A 84 11.29 1.55 4.21
CA PHE A 84 10.22 0.56 4.06
C PHE A 84 8.90 1.22 3.67
N LEU A 85 8.65 2.43 4.18
CA LEU A 85 7.37 3.13 4.03
C LEU A 85 7.27 3.94 2.73
N THR A 86 8.38 4.16 2.05
CA THR A 86 8.43 4.98 0.83
C THR A 86 8.39 4.11 -0.41
N PHE A 87 7.39 4.32 -1.26
CA PHE A 87 7.26 3.57 -2.51
C PHE A 87 8.30 4.04 -3.53
N ASP A 88 9.21 3.13 -3.90
CA ASP A 88 10.21 3.32 -4.95
C ASP A 88 10.12 2.15 -5.96
N PRO A 89 9.45 2.35 -7.11
CA PRO A 89 9.23 1.29 -8.10
C PRO A 89 10.51 0.83 -8.80
N ILE A 90 11.60 1.60 -8.73
CA ILE A 90 12.88 1.26 -9.35
C ILE A 90 13.74 0.45 -8.37
N ALA A 91 13.67 0.77 -7.08
CA ALA A 91 14.34 0.00 -6.03
C ALA A 91 13.69 -1.37 -5.79
N THR A 92 12.36 -1.49 -5.93
CA THR A 92 11.64 -2.78 -5.80
C THR A 92 12.08 -3.80 -6.83
N LYS A 93 12.35 -3.38 -8.08
CA LYS A 93 12.87 -4.25 -9.15
C LYS A 93 14.20 -4.94 -8.81
N LYS A 94 15.00 -4.38 -7.90
CA LYS A 94 16.28 -4.97 -7.46
C LYS A 94 16.15 -6.02 -6.36
N LYS A 95 15.02 -6.10 -5.66
CA LYS A 95 14.80 -7.10 -4.60
C LYS A 95 14.36 -8.45 -5.16
N ASP A 96 13.74 -8.46 -6.34
CA ASP A 96 13.18 -9.66 -6.99
C ASP A 96 14.03 -10.20 -8.16
N SER A 97 15.23 -9.66 -8.35
CA SER A 97 16.17 -10.06 -9.42
C SER A 97 17.47 -10.62 -8.88
#